data_AF-A0A2G9C206-F1
#
_entry.id   AF-A0A2G9C206-F1
#
_cell.length_a   1.000
_cell.length_b   1.000
_cell.length_c   1.000
_cell.angle_alpha   90.00
_cell.angle_beta   90.00
_cell.angle_gamma   90.00
#
_symmetry.space_group_name_H-M   'P 1'
#
loop_
_entity.id
_entity.type
_entity.pdbx_description
1 polymer ?
#
loop_
_entity_poly.entity_id
_entity_poly.type
_entity_poly.pdbx_seq_one_letter_code
_entity_poly.pdbx_strand_id
1 'polypeptide(L)'
;PSLRVPAQPGWRGAWPSGGEASTPPFDAGGTAVFRRRAAEECLDLVAVLRAYRAPQPDEHWRTPIDSERRLLAQINAIVGLGADALDQVAALAIDPDLPDPGRVFAALLVLGCVAGDRWLPAMRRIFETAVSRHPEEGAHAVEALSLSPRSDLPALLNPFLSHELPALRAAAARVLAFRWELPEGAWETAMRDAAPAVVAAALGAPAQQFDPGRCEPLLLAAAHSPIEPVARAALRVGAALRLPAMHGQATRMATRDPGWADALLAMAMHGHPGDAVLLRAMLRNADRWQAARAAGVLGLPALVPDLLALHDDPLRSDEE
;
A
#
# COMPACT_ATOMS: atom_id res chain seq x y z
N PRO A 1 16.19 -25.41 11.31
CA PRO A 1 15.06 -26.37 11.29
C PRO A 1 14.36 -26.35 9.93
N SER A 2 14.55 -27.40 9.13
CA SER A 2 13.92 -27.58 7.82
C SER A 2 12.40 -27.69 7.98
N LEU A 3 11.66 -26.65 7.58
CA LEU A 3 10.21 -26.68 7.45
C LEU A 3 9.84 -27.68 6.34
N ARG A 4 9.59 -28.93 6.73
CA ARG A 4 8.88 -29.89 5.87
C ARG A 4 7.43 -29.44 5.82
N VAL A 5 7.04 -28.79 4.73
CA VAL A 5 5.63 -28.58 4.42
C VAL A 5 5.03 -29.97 4.20
N PRO A 6 4.07 -30.43 5.03
CA PRO A 6 3.40 -31.70 4.77
C PRO A 6 2.65 -31.56 3.45
N ALA A 7 2.98 -32.42 2.48
CA ALA A 7 2.24 -32.49 1.23
C ALA A 7 0.77 -32.78 1.56
N GLN A 8 -0.12 -31.82 1.30
CA GLN A 8 -1.54 -32.07 1.51
C GLN A 8 -1.99 -33.24 0.62
N PRO A 9 -2.85 -34.16 1.10
CA PRO A 9 -3.23 -35.38 0.39
C PRO A 9 -3.94 -35.15 -0.97
N GLY A 10 -4.29 -33.91 -1.32
CA GLY A 10 -5.12 -33.61 -2.48
C GLY A 10 -4.42 -33.68 -3.85
N TRP A 11 -3.11 -33.46 -3.95
CA TRP A 11 -2.48 -33.33 -5.28
C TRP A 11 -2.33 -34.67 -6.01
N ARG A 12 -2.19 -35.79 -5.28
CA ARG A 12 -2.14 -37.14 -5.89
C ARG A 12 -3.52 -37.64 -6.31
N GLY A 13 -4.59 -37.15 -5.69
CA GLY A 13 -5.97 -37.49 -6.04
C GLY A 13 -6.51 -36.73 -7.26
N ALA A 14 -5.85 -35.64 -7.66
CA ALA A 14 -6.20 -34.89 -8.87
C ALA A 14 -5.76 -35.59 -10.17
N TRP A 15 -4.99 -36.67 -10.07
CA TRP A 15 -4.59 -37.51 -11.19
C TRP A 15 -5.33 -38.84 -11.11
N PRO A 16 -6.23 -39.17 -12.06
CA PRO A 16 -6.98 -40.41 -12.02
C PRO A 16 -6.01 -41.59 -12.19
N SER A 17 -5.74 -42.28 -11.09
CA SER A 17 -5.05 -43.56 -11.09
C SER A 17 -6.03 -44.65 -11.52
N GLY A 18 -6.25 -44.75 -12.84
CA GLY A 18 -6.88 -45.90 -13.47
C GLY A 18 -8.20 -45.58 -14.17
N GLY A 19 -8.29 -45.99 -15.44
CA GLY A 19 -9.54 -46.47 -16.00
C GLY A 19 -10.20 -45.65 -17.10
N GLU A 20 -9.47 -44.86 -17.88
CA GLU A 20 -9.78 -44.52 -19.28
C GLU A 20 -8.58 -43.72 -19.80
N ALA A 21 -8.03 -44.10 -20.95
CA ALA A 21 -6.86 -43.45 -21.51
C ALA A 21 -7.25 -42.04 -22.02
N SER A 22 -7.40 -41.07 -21.11
CA SER A 22 -7.15 -39.68 -21.45
C SER A 22 -5.67 -39.63 -21.79
N THR A 23 -5.34 -39.32 -23.04
CA THR A 23 -4.00 -39.04 -23.52
C THR A 23 -3.21 -38.33 -22.42
N PRO A 24 -2.08 -38.86 -21.91
CA PRO A 24 -1.31 -38.17 -20.89
C PRO A 24 -1.07 -36.74 -21.38
N PRO A 25 -1.11 -35.71 -20.51
CA PRO A 25 -1.03 -34.30 -20.94
C PRO A 25 0.30 -33.94 -21.62
N PHE A 26 1.20 -34.90 -21.76
CA PHE A 26 2.42 -34.84 -22.56
C PHE A 26 2.19 -35.04 -24.07
N ASP A 27 1.06 -35.60 -24.49
CA ASP A 27 0.84 -36.07 -25.87
C ASP A 27 0.34 -34.99 -26.85
N ALA A 28 0.17 -33.74 -26.41
CA ALA A 28 -0.29 -32.64 -27.28
C ALA A 28 0.71 -31.48 -27.47
N GLY A 29 1.93 -31.53 -26.91
CA GLY A 29 2.87 -30.41 -27.06
C GLY A 29 4.19 -30.45 -26.28
N GLY A 30 4.47 -31.53 -25.54
CA GLY A 30 5.73 -31.69 -24.79
C GLY A 30 5.88 -30.77 -23.57
N THR A 31 7.02 -30.91 -22.88
CA THR A 31 7.32 -30.22 -21.60
C THR A 31 7.26 -28.69 -21.69
N ALA A 32 7.62 -28.11 -22.83
CA ALA A 32 7.61 -26.66 -23.02
C ALA A 32 6.19 -26.08 -23.03
N VAL A 33 5.24 -26.75 -23.68
CA VAL A 33 3.82 -26.34 -23.71
C VAL A 33 3.20 -26.50 -22.31
N PHE A 34 3.52 -27.58 -21.60
CA PHE A 34 3.08 -27.75 -20.22
C PHE A 34 3.58 -26.62 -19.31
N ARG A 35 4.88 -26.30 -19.34
CA ARG A 35 5.45 -25.20 -18.53
C ARG A 35 4.77 -23.88 -18.85
N ARG A 36 4.53 -23.63 -20.14
CA ARG A 36 3.89 -22.41 -20.61
C ARG A 36 2.51 -22.21 -20.02
N ARG A 37 1.66 -23.22 -20.16
CA ARG A 37 0.29 -23.21 -19.66
C ARG A 37 0.24 -23.15 -18.15
N ALA A 38 1.09 -23.91 -17.46
CA ALA A 38 1.17 -23.90 -16.01
C ALA A 38 1.59 -22.52 -15.48
N ALA A 39 2.53 -21.84 -16.14
CA ALA A 39 2.95 -20.48 -15.77
C ALA A 39 1.81 -19.47 -15.93
N GLU A 40 1.06 -19.53 -17.04
CA GLU A 40 -0.13 -18.69 -17.30
C GLU A 40 -1.21 -18.91 -16.23
N GLU A 41 -1.62 -20.16 -16.00
CA GLU A 41 -2.67 -20.49 -15.02
C GLU A 41 -2.27 -20.05 -13.59
N CYS A 42 -1.00 -20.24 -13.22
CA CYS A 42 -0.49 -19.77 -11.92
C CYS A 42 -0.47 -18.24 -11.85
N LEU A 43 -0.06 -17.55 -12.92
CA LEU A 43 0.03 -16.08 -12.97
C LEU A 43 -1.36 -15.45 -12.85
N ASP A 44 -2.35 -15.96 -13.58
CA ASP A 44 -3.75 -15.52 -13.49
C ASP A 44 -4.29 -15.73 -12.07
N LEU A 45 -3.96 -16.86 -11.44
CA LEU A 45 -4.39 -17.12 -10.08
C LEU A 45 -3.71 -16.18 -9.06
N VAL A 46 -2.45 -15.78 -9.26
CA VAL A 46 -1.81 -14.73 -8.44
C VAL A 46 -2.56 -13.41 -8.58
N ALA A 47 -2.93 -13.03 -9.81
CA ALA A 47 -3.70 -11.81 -10.09
C ALA A 47 -5.06 -11.82 -9.38
N VAL A 48 -5.78 -12.94 -9.42
CA VAL A 48 -7.06 -13.11 -8.71
C VAL A 48 -6.87 -13.08 -7.20
N LEU A 49 -5.89 -13.80 -6.66
CA LEU A 49 -5.65 -13.88 -5.21
C LEU A 49 -5.24 -12.54 -4.61
N ARG A 50 -4.63 -11.63 -5.39
CA ARG A 50 -4.35 -10.26 -4.97
C ARG A 50 -5.61 -9.52 -4.51
N ALA A 51 -6.74 -9.72 -5.18
CA ALA A 51 -7.99 -9.02 -4.85
C ALA A 51 -8.49 -9.35 -3.43
N TYR A 52 -8.07 -10.49 -2.87
CA TYR A 52 -8.42 -10.95 -1.53
C TYR A 52 -7.41 -10.53 -0.46
N ARG A 53 -6.46 -9.63 -0.75
CA ARG A 53 -5.44 -9.18 0.22
C ARG A 53 -5.90 -8.04 1.11
N ALA A 54 -6.95 -7.31 0.72
CA ALA A 54 -7.65 -6.36 1.57
C ALA A 54 -8.96 -6.99 2.05
N PRO A 55 -9.31 -6.89 3.34
CA PRO A 55 -10.63 -7.31 3.80
C PRO A 55 -11.70 -6.45 3.14
N GLN A 56 -12.86 -7.06 2.86
CA GLN A 56 -14.07 -6.31 2.52
C GLN A 56 -14.51 -5.42 3.70
N PRO A 57 -15.39 -4.42 3.49
CA PRO A 57 -15.80 -3.48 4.52
C PRO A 57 -16.32 -4.12 5.83
N ASP A 58 -16.82 -5.35 5.77
CA ASP A 58 -17.37 -6.14 6.86
C ASP A 58 -16.44 -7.29 7.33
N GLU A 59 -15.29 -7.47 6.70
CA GLU A 59 -14.35 -8.55 7.02
C GLU A 59 -13.24 -8.11 7.98
N HIS A 60 -12.71 -9.09 8.73
CA HIS A 60 -11.54 -8.87 9.56
C HIS A 60 -10.23 -9.08 8.79
N TRP A 61 -9.18 -8.32 9.14
CA TRP A 61 -7.82 -8.48 8.60
C TRP A 61 -7.18 -9.86 8.83
N ARG A 62 -7.83 -10.78 9.57
CA ARG A 62 -7.38 -12.18 9.75
C ARG A 62 -7.88 -13.13 8.65
N THR A 63 -8.96 -12.76 7.94
CA THR A 63 -9.55 -13.54 6.85
C THR A 63 -8.61 -13.83 5.66
N PRO A 64 -7.68 -12.95 5.24
CA PRO A 64 -6.91 -13.15 4.02
C PRO A 64 -5.68 -14.08 4.14
N ILE A 65 -5.41 -14.68 5.30
CA ILE A 65 -4.16 -15.45 5.51
C ILE A 65 -4.03 -16.68 4.59
N ASP A 66 -5.12 -17.39 4.32
CA ASP A 66 -5.08 -18.57 3.46
C ASP A 66 -4.99 -18.18 1.98
N SER A 67 -5.57 -17.04 1.59
CA SER A 67 -5.40 -16.45 0.26
C SER A 67 -3.94 -16.06 0.02
N GLU A 68 -3.27 -15.42 0.99
CA GLU A 68 -1.86 -15.07 0.89
C GLU A 68 -0.96 -16.32 0.77
N ARG A 69 -1.24 -17.38 1.55
CA ARG A 69 -0.51 -18.66 1.44
C ARG A 69 -0.66 -19.30 0.06
N ARG A 70 -1.88 -19.29 -0.49
CA ARG A 70 -2.15 -19.80 -1.83
C ARG A 70 -1.43 -18.98 -2.90
N LEU A 71 -1.38 -17.66 -2.74
CA LEU A 71 -0.69 -16.75 -3.64
C LEU A 71 0.80 -17.09 -3.67
N LEU A 72 1.45 -17.20 -2.51
CA LEU A 72 2.86 -17.58 -2.42
C LEU A 72 3.14 -18.98 -2.99
N ALA A 73 2.20 -19.91 -2.85
CA ALA A 73 2.33 -21.23 -3.47
C ALA A 73 2.33 -21.17 -5.00
N GLN A 74 1.53 -20.29 -5.62
CA GLN A 74 1.57 -20.07 -7.07
C GLN A 74 2.88 -19.46 -7.53
N ILE A 75 3.41 -18.48 -6.79
CA ILE A 75 4.73 -17.90 -7.08
C ILE A 75 5.80 -18.99 -7.02
N ASN A 76 5.79 -19.82 -5.98
CA ASN A 76 6.73 -20.94 -5.87
C ASN A 76 6.59 -21.95 -7.02
N ALA A 77 5.36 -22.21 -7.48
CA ALA A 77 5.12 -23.08 -8.63
C ALA A 77 5.76 -22.50 -9.90
N ILE A 78 5.55 -21.21 -10.19
CA ILE A 78 6.15 -20.52 -11.34
C ILE A 78 7.68 -20.56 -11.27
N VAL A 79 8.25 -20.23 -10.11
CA VAL A 79 9.71 -20.27 -9.90
C VAL A 79 10.24 -21.70 -10.10
N GLY A 80 9.49 -22.71 -9.64
CA GLY A 80 9.83 -24.13 -9.83
C GLY A 80 9.79 -24.61 -11.28
N LEU A 81 9.02 -23.95 -12.16
CA LEU A 81 9.01 -24.24 -13.60
C LEU A 81 10.30 -23.77 -14.31
N GLY A 82 11.05 -22.86 -13.67
CA GLY A 82 12.39 -22.43 -14.09
C GLY A 82 12.41 -21.16 -14.95
N ALA A 83 13.58 -20.87 -15.50
CA ALA A 83 13.86 -19.59 -16.16
C ALA A 83 12.96 -19.29 -17.37
N ASP A 84 12.60 -20.31 -18.15
CA ASP A 84 11.73 -20.15 -19.32
C ASP A 84 10.34 -19.65 -18.93
N ALA A 85 9.81 -20.11 -17.80
CA ALA A 85 8.53 -19.64 -17.27
C ALA A 85 8.62 -18.19 -16.79
N LEU A 86 9.73 -17.79 -16.17
CA LEU A 86 9.95 -16.41 -15.74
C LEU A 86 10.12 -15.44 -16.93
N ASP A 87 10.78 -15.89 -18.00
CA ASP A 87 10.86 -15.11 -19.24
C ASP A 87 9.47 -14.90 -19.86
N GLN A 88 8.61 -15.93 -19.78
CA GLN A 88 7.23 -15.80 -20.22
C GLN A 88 6.39 -14.88 -19.32
N VAL A 89 6.56 -14.96 -18.00
CA VAL A 89 5.92 -14.00 -17.08
C VAL A 89 6.29 -12.57 -17.43
N ALA A 90 7.56 -12.31 -17.72
CA ALA A 90 8.02 -11.00 -18.17
C ALA A 90 7.37 -10.57 -19.50
N ALA A 91 7.17 -11.51 -20.43
CA ALA A 91 6.55 -11.24 -21.73
C ALA A 91 5.03 -10.99 -21.64
N LEU A 92 4.35 -11.64 -20.70
CA LEU A 92 2.89 -11.50 -20.52
C LEU A 92 2.51 -10.27 -19.69
N ALA A 93 3.44 -9.71 -18.92
CA ALA A 93 3.18 -8.68 -17.92
C ALA A 93 2.39 -7.45 -18.43
N ILE A 94 2.58 -7.08 -19.70
CA ILE A 94 1.98 -5.91 -20.33
C ILE A 94 1.23 -6.36 -21.58
N ASP A 95 -0.10 -6.35 -21.51
CA ASP A 95 -0.95 -6.54 -22.68
C ASP A 95 -1.06 -5.21 -23.45
N PRO A 96 -0.67 -5.14 -24.73
CA PRO A 96 -0.64 -3.89 -25.48
C PRO A 96 -2.04 -3.31 -25.78
N ASP A 97 -3.07 -4.16 -25.79
CA ASP A 97 -4.41 -3.79 -26.24
C ASP A 97 -5.34 -3.45 -25.08
N LEU A 98 -5.18 -4.14 -23.94
CA LEU A 98 -6.05 -3.96 -22.77
C LEU A 98 -5.24 -3.81 -21.47
N PRO A 99 -5.45 -2.74 -20.67
CA PRO A 99 -4.86 -2.66 -19.34
C PRO A 99 -5.32 -3.82 -18.44
N ASP A 100 -4.36 -4.51 -17.82
CA ASP A 100 -4.59 -5.61 -16.87
C ASP A 100 -3.74 -5.38 -15.60
N PRO A 101 -4.27 -4.61 -14.63
CA PRO A 101 -3.58 -4.35 -13.38
C PRO A 101 -3.23 -5.63 -12.60
N GLY A 102 -4.07 -6.66 -12.70
CA GLY A 102 -3.84 -7.94 -12.02
C GLY A 102 -2.59 -8.64 -12.54
N ARG A 103 -2.44 -8.69 -13.87
CA ARG A 103 -1.28 -9.28 -14.52
C ARG A 103 0.01 -8.50 -14.26
N VAL A 104 -0.05 -7.17 -14.24
CA VAL A 104 1.08 -6.31 -13.85
C VAL A 104 1.55 -6.62 -12.43
N PHE A 105 0.60 -6.67 -11.48
CA PHE A 105 0.92 -7.05 -10.10
C PHE A 105 1.59 -8.43 -10.04
N ALA A 106 0.96 -9.43 -10.65
CA ALA A 106 1.41 -10.81 -10.59
C ALA A 106 2.82 -10.96 -11.18
N ALA A 107 3.08 -10.35 -12.34
CA ALA A 107 4.39 -10.43 -12.99
C ALA A 107 5.48 -9.74 -12.17
N LEU A 108 5.25 -8.51 -11.71
CA LEU A 108 6.24 -7.78 -10.90
C LEU A 108 6.50 -8.46 -9.56
N LEU A 109 5.49 -9.03 -8.92
CA LEU A 109 5.67 -9.74 -7.65
C LEU A 109 6.45 -11.05 -7.85
N VAL A 110 6.10 -11.85 -8.86
CA VAL A 110 6.83 -13.09 -9.19
C VAL A 110 8.30 -12.80 -9.50
N LEU A 111 8.58 -11.85 -10.38
CA LEU A 111 9.96 -11.48 -10.72
C LEU A 111 10.69 -10.85 -9.52
N GLY A 112 9.96 -10.10 -8.69
CA GLY A 112 10.43 -9.54 -7.43
C GLY A 112 10.74 -10.59 -6.37
N CYS A 113 10.21 -11.80 -6.44
CA CYS A 113 10.55 -12.89 -5.51
C CYS A 113 11.81 -13.67 -5.90
N VAL A 114 12.37 -13.44 -7.10
CA VAL A 114 13.54 -14.16 -7.61
C VAL A 114 14.79 -13.32 -7.43
N ALA A 115 15.89 -13.93 -6.98
CA ALA A 115 17.19 -13.25 -6.83
C ALA A 115 17.97 -13.16 -8.16
N GLY A 116 18.92 -12.23 -8.22
CA GLY A 116 19.83 -12.04 -9.35
C GLY A 116 19.31 -11.07 -10.41
N ASP A 117 20.17 -10.73 -11.37
CA ASP A 117 19.99 -9.53 -12.19
C ASP A 117 19.26 -9.76 -13.52
N ARG A 118 19.08 -11.03 -13.91
CA ARG A 118 18.55 -11.42 -15.24
C ARG A 118 17.24 -10.70 -15.60
N TRP A 119 16.32 -10.58 -14.65
CA TRP A 119 14.99 -10.00 -14.89
C TRP A 119 14.85 -8.54 -14.44
N LEU A 120 15.88 -7.92 -13.87
CA LEU A 120 15.84 -6.49 -13.52
C LEU A 120 15.48 -5.59 -14.71
N PRO A 121 16.04 -5.79 -15.93
CA PRO A 121 15.65 -4.97 -17.08
C PRO A 121 14.20 -5.15 -17.51
N ALA A 122 13.63 -6.34 -17.29
CA ALA A 122 12.21 -6.61 -17.56
C ALA A 122 11.33 -5.92 -16.52
N MET A 123 11.63 -6.10 -15.23
CA MET A 123 10.91 -5.44 -14.13
C MET A 123 10.90 -3.91 -14.30
N ARG A 124 12.05 -3.32 -14.66
CA ARG A 124 12.16 -1.88 -14.93
C ARG A 124 11.21 -1.44 -16.05
N ARG A 125 11.21 -2.16 -17.18
CA ARG A 125 10.31 -1.85 -18.30
C ARG A 125 8.84 -2.01 -17.93
N ILE A 126 8.49 -3.09 -17.24
CA ILE A 126 7.10 -3.36 -16.83
C ILE A 126 6.60 -2.25 -15.91
N PHE A 127 7.39 -1.90 -14.88
CA PHE A 127 7.07 -0.80 -13.97
C PHE A 127 6.91 0.53 -14.70
N GLU A 128 7.88 0.89 -15.54
CA GLU A 128 7.86 2.13 -16.31
C GLU A 128 6.64 2.21 -17.22
N THR A 129 6.34 1.12 -17.92
CA THR A 129 5.22 1.03 -18.88
C THR A 129 3.88 1.10 -18.16
N ALA A 130 3.68 0.30 -17.12
CA ALA A 130 2.45 0.24 -16.34
C ALA A 130 2.11 1.61 -15.73
N VAL A 131 3.09 2.24 -15.06
CA VAL A 131 2.89 3.54 -14.40
C VAL A 131 2.62 4.66 -15.41
N SER A 132 3.25 4.60 -16.59
CA SER A 132 3.10 5.65 -17.60
C SER A 132 1.80 5.54 -18.39
N ARG A 133 1.23 4.33 -18.53
CA ARG A 133 0.08 4.09 -19.42
C ARG A 133 -1.28 4.07 -18.74
N HIS A 134 -1.38 3.54 -17.53
CA HIS A 134 -2.69 3.35 -16.86
C HIS A 134 -2.59 3.50 -15.33
N PRO A 135 -3.41 4.37 -14.70
CA PRO A 135 -3.32 4.62 -13.26
C PRO A 135 -3.45 3.37 -12.37
N GLU A 136 -4.37 2.46 -12.70
CA GLU A 136 -4.58 1.25 -11.89
C GLU A 136 -3.44 0.24 -12.03
N GLU A 137 -2.85 0.13 -13.22
CA GLU A 137 -1.68 -0.71 -13.42
C GLU A 137 -0.47 -0.15 -12.69
N GLY A 138 -0.30 1.18 -12.71
CA GLY A 138 0.70 1.87 -11.90
C GLY A 138 0.52 1.60 -10.41
N ALA A 139 -0.72 1.66 -9.89
CA ALA A 139 -1.01 1.35 -8.49
C ALA A 139 -0.66 -0.10 -8.13
N HIS A 140 -0.98 -1.05 -9.00
CA HIS A 140 -0.67 -2.46 -8.82
C HIS A 140 0.83 -2.77 -8.97
N ALA A 141 1.53 -2.06 -9.85
CA ALA A 141 2.98 -2.14 -9.97
C ALA A 141 3.68 -1.65 -8.69
N VAL A 142 3.21 -0.53 -8.13
CA VAL A 142 3.68 0.00 -6.84
C VAL A 142 3.43 -1.00 -5.72
N GLU A 143 2.24 -1.60 -5.65
CA GLU A 143 1.92 -2.61 -4.64
C GLU A 143 2.86 -3.81 -4.73
N ALA A 144 3.04 -4.39 -5.93
CA ALA A 144 3.89 -5.54 -6.15
C ALA A 144 5.34 -5.30 -5.72
N LEU A 145 5.94 -4.18 -6.16
CA LEU A 145 7.32 -3.86 -5.79
C LEU A 145 7.49 -3.45 -4.33
N SER A 146 6.46 -2.90 -3.69
CA SER A 146 6.47 -2.62 -2.26
C SER A 146 6.62 -3.90 -1.43
N LEU A 147 6.12 -5.03 -1.93
CA LEU A 147 6.10 -6.34 -1.25
C LEU A 147 7.25 -7.27 -1.66
N SER A 148 7.98 -6.91 -2.71
CA SER A 148 9.08 -7.71 -3.23
C SER A 148 10.19 -7.88 -2.19
N PRO A 149 10.72 -9.10 -1.96
CA PRO A 149 11.79 -9.31 -0.98
C PRO A 149 13.18 -8.84 -1.46
N ARG A 150 13.31 -8.30 -2.66
CA ARG A 150 14.60 -7.88 -3.23
C ARG A 150 15.22 -6.70 -2.50
N SER A 151 16.52 -6.80 -2.23
CA SER A 151 17.32 -5.75 -1.59
C SER A 151 17.92 -4.73 -2.57
N ASP A 152 17.88 -5.01 -3.86
CA ASP A 152 18.46 -4.18 -4.91
C ASP A 152 17.44 -3.31 -5.66
N LEU A 153 16.17 -3.33 -5.21
CA LEU A 153 15.12 -2.44 -5.72
C LEU A 153 15.49 -0.95 -5.67
N PRO A 154 16.20 -0.42 -4.66
CA PRO A 154 16.65 0.97 -4.69
C PRO A 154 17.46 1.32 -5.93
N ALA A 155 18.35 0.42 -6.37
CA ALA A 155 19.15 0.66 -7.58
C ALA A 155 18.27 0.73 -8.84
N LEU A 156 17.21 -0.08 -8.91
CA LEU A 156 16.25 -0.07 -10.02
C LEU A 156 15.37 1.19 -10.02
N LEU A 157 14.94 1.66 -8.84
CA LEU A 157 13.93 2.70 -8.69
C LEU A 157 14.47 4.13 -8.57
N ASN A 158 15.68 4.30 -8.03
CA ASN A 158 16.30 5.62 -7.85
C ASN A 158 16.32 6.49 -9.13
N PRO A 159 16.60 5.96 -10.34
CA PRO A 159 16.55 6.75 -11.56
C PRO A 159 15.17 7.38 -11.84
N PHE A 160 14.08 6.78 -11.34
CA PHE A 160 12.74 7.29 -11.55
C PHE A 160 12.37 8.45 -10.61
N LEU A 161 13.12 8.68 -9.52
CA LEU A 161 12.87 9.78 -8.59
C LEU A 161 13.07 11.17 -9.21
N SER A 162 13.87 11.24 -10.28
CA SER A 162 14.12 12.46 -11.06
C SER A 162 13.50 12.40 -12.47
N HIS A 163 12.57 11.47 -12.72
CA HIS A 163 11.95 11.30 -14.03
C HIS A 163 11.07 12.51 -14.40
N GLU A 164 10.94 12.82 -15.68
CA GLU A 164 10.09 13.94 -16.15
C GLU A 164 8.60 13.74 -15.81
N LEU A 165 8.11 12.51 -15.99
CA LEU A 165 6.73 12.13 -15.65
C LEU A 165 6.50 12.08 -14.13
N PRO A 166 5.59 12.90 -13.57
CA PRO A 166 5.30 12.90 -12.13
C PRO A 166 4.76 11.57 -11.61
N ALA A 167 4.04 10.80 -12.44
CA ALA A 167 3.52 9.49 -12.08
C ALA A 167 4.65 8.51 -11.73
N LEU A 168 5.75 8.52 -12.49
CA LEU A 168 6.92 7.68 -12.23
C LEU A 168 7.67 8.12 -10.97
N ARG A 169 7.83 9.44 -10.76
CA ARG A 169 8.42 9.97 -9.52
C ARG A 169 7.61 9.54 -8.30
N ALA A 170 6.28 9.71 -8.35
CA ALA A 170 5.38 9.34 -7.27
C ALA A 170 5.39 7.83 -6.99
N ALA A 171 5.35 7.00 -8.04
CA ALA A 171 5.39 5.55 -7.91
C ALA A 171 6.71 5.07 -7.28
N ALA A 172 7.86 5.56 -7.75
CA ALA A 172 9.16 5.22 -7.20
C ALA A 172 9.30 5.68 -5.75
N ALA A 173 8.92 6.93 -5.45
CA ALA A 173 8.92 7.45 -4.09
C ALA A 173 8.03 6.62 -3.17
N ARG A 174 6.84 6.20 -3.64
CA ARG A 174 5.90 5.40 -2.84
C ARG A 174 6.46 4.02 -2.49
N VAL A 175 7.06 3.32 -3.47
CA VAL A 175 7.67 2.00 -3.23
C VAL A 175 8.82 2.12 -2.22
N LEU A 176 9.74 3.06 -2.44
CA LEU A 176 10.89 3.25 -1.55
C LEU A 176 10.47 3.72 -0.15
N ALA A 177 9.47 4.60 -0.06
CA ALA A 177 8.91 5.05 1.21
C ALA A 177 8.29 3.90 2.00
N PHE A 178 7.47 3.06 1.35
CA PHE A 178 6.85 1.90 2.00
C PHE A 178 7.89 0.93 2.55
N ARG A 179 8.97 0.72 1.80
CA ARG A 179 10.07 -0.19 2.15
C ARG A 179 11.09 0.40 3.10
N TRP A 180 10.94 1.67 3.47
CA TRP A 180 11.89 2.42 4.32
C TRP A 180 13.28 2.55 3.68
N GLU A 181 13.31 2.59 2.35
CA GLU A 181 14.52 2.69 1.52
C GLU A 181 14.61 4.03 0.76
N LEU A 182 13.68 4.97 0.99
CA LEU A 182 13.72 6.31 0.40
C LEU A 182 14.77 7.17 1.12
N PRO A 183 15.87 7.58 0.45
CA PRO A 183 16.91 8.39 1.10
C PRO A 183 16.37 9.76 1.51
N GLU A 184 16.85 10.31 2.64
CA GLU A 184 16.40 11.61 3.17
C GLU A 184 16.50 12.73 2.12
N GLY A 185 17.61 12.82 1.38
CA GLY A 185 17.77 13.83 0.32
C GLY A 185 16.74 13.70 -0.81
N ALA A 186 16.35 12.48 -1.17
CA ALA A 186 15.32 12.24 -2.17
C ALA A 186 13.91 12.51 -1.62
N TRP A 187 13.67 12.18 -0.35
CA TRP A 187 12.44 12.54 0.35
C TRP A 187 12.25 14.05 0.38
N GLU A 188 13.31 14.78 0.73
CA GLU A 188 13.36 16.24 0.73
C GLU A 188 13.04 16.84 -0.65
N THR A 189 13.56 16.26 -1.73
CA THR A 189 13.23 16.66 -3.11
C THR A 189 11.76 16.38 -3.42
N ALA A 190 11.27 15.18 -3.10
CA ALA A 190 9.89 14.76 -3.38
C ALA A 190 8.85 15.59 -2.59
N MET A 191 9.17 16.00 -1.37
CA MET A 191 8.33 16.90 -0.55
C MET A 191 8.20 18.31 -1.13
N ARG A 192 9.13 18.73 -1.99
CA ARG A 192 9.12 20.03 -2.68
C ARG A 192 8.62 19.92 -4.12
N ASP A 193 8.18 18.74 -4.55
CA ASP A 193 7.72 18.52 -5.91
C ASP A 193 6.45 19.33 -6.21
N ALA A 194 6.36 19.86 -7.43
CA ALA A 194 5.19 20.61 -7.88
C ALA A 194 3.94 19.72 -8.01
N ALA A 195 4.11 18.41 -8.23
CA ALA A 195 3.02 17.46 -8.36
C ALA A 195 2.58 16.94 -6.98
N PRO A 196 1.31 17.17 -6.56
CA PRO A 196 0.84 16.74 -5.24
C PRO A 196 0.92 15.23 -5.00
N ALA A 197 0.83 14.42 -6.05
CA ALA A 197 0.95 12.96 -5.95
C ALA A 197 2.36 12.51 -5.49
N VAL A 198 3.41 13.25 -5.86
CA VAL A 198 4.78 12.96 -5.43
C VAL A 198 4.96 13.31 -3.96
N VAL A 199 4.43 14.45 -3.53
CA VAL A 199 4.40 14.86 -2.11
C VAL A 199 3.62 13.83 -1.28
N ALA A 200 2.44 13.40 -1.75
CA ALA A 200 1.64 12.37 -1.09
C ALA A 200 2.41 11.05 -0.92
N ALA A 201 3.16 10.64 -1.95
CA ALA A 201 3.99 9.44 -1.90
C ALA A 201 5.13 9.57 -0.86
N ALA A 202 5.81 10.72 -0.83
CA ALA A 202 6.88 11.01 0.11
C ALA A 202 6.40 11.06 1.57
N LEU A 203 5.19 11.54 1.82
CA LEU A 203 4.57 11.53 3.16
C LEU A 203 4.33 10.12 3.72
N GLY A 204 4.41 9.07 2.89
CA GLY A 204 4.38 7.68 3.33
C GLY A 204 5.70 7.15 3.88
N ALA A 205 6.78 7.94 3.87
CA ALA A 205 8.09 7.52 4.34
C ALA A 205 8.15 7.49 5.88
N PRO A 206 9.05 6.67 6.47
CA PRO A 206 9.28 6.64 7.91
C PRO A 206 10.04 7.90 8.38
N ALA A 207 9.36 9.05 8.41
CA ALA A 207 9.96 10.35 8.69
C ALA A 207 10.68 10.44 10.05
N GLN A 208 10.40 9.51 10.97
CA GLN A 208 11.13 9.39 12.24
C GLN A 208 12.62 9.05 12.09
N GLN A 209 13.06 8.65 10.89
CA GLN A 209 14.46 8.39 10.57
C GLN A 209 15.21 9.63 10.08
N PHE A 210 14.51 10.73 9.80
CA PHE A 210 15.05 11.96 9.24
C PHE A 210 15.25 13.02 10.31
N ASP A 211 16.02 14.07 10.00
CA ASP A 211 16.23 15.20 10.90
C ASP A 211 14.92 15.98 11.11
N PRO A 212 14.36 16.03 12.34
CA PRO A 212 13.12 16.74 12.61
C PRO A 212 13.14 18.22 12.19
N GLY A 213 14.31 18.88 12.32
CA GLY A 213 14.47 20.28 11.94
C GLY A 213 14.32 20.52 10.43
N ARG A 214 14.62 19.51 9.62
CA ARG A 214 14.40 19.53 8.16
C ARG A 214 12.99 19.11 7.79
N CYS A 215 12.40 18.18 8.54
CA CYS A 215 11.04 17.72 8.28
C CYS A 215 9.98 18.80 8.54
N GLU A 216 10.09 19.52 9.66
CA GLU A 216 9.08 20.48 10.11
C GLU A 216 8.65 21.50 9.03
N PRO A 217 9.55 22.26 8.37
CA PRO A 217 9.13 23.22 7.35
C PRO A 217 8.45 22.57 6.14
N LEU A 218 8.88 21.36 5.75
CA LEU A 218 8.30 20.62 4.62
C LEU A 218 6.90 20.09 4.95
N LEU A 219 6.72 19.58 6.17
CA LEU A 219 5.42 19.13 6.66
C LEU A 219 4.45 20.28 6.83
N LEU A 220 4.92 21.44 7.32
CA LEU A 220 4.11 22.66 7.38
C LEU A 220 3.66 23.08 5.98
N ALA A 221 4.56 23.10 4.99
CA ALA A 221 4.19 23.43 3.62
C ALA A 221 3.13 22.45 3.06
N ALA A 222 3.31 21.14 3.28
CA ALA A 222 2.35 20.12 2.86
C ALA A 222 1.00 20.23 3.59
N ALA A 223 0.97 20.63 4.86
CA ALA A 223 -0.26 20.86 5.62
C ALA A 223 -1.09 22.05 5.10
N HIS A 224 -0.46 22.99 4.39
CA HIS A 224 -1.16 24.09 3.71
C HIS A 224 -1.64 23.72 2.29
N SER A 225 -1.42 22.48 1.84
CA SER A 225 -1.87 22.03 0.53
C SER A 225 -3.40 22.13 0.42
N PRO A 226 -3.95 22.62 -0.72
CA PRO A 226 -5.39 22.57 -0.98
C PRO A 226 -5.89 21.14 -1.24
N ILE A 227 -4.99 20.18 -1.43
CA ILE A 227 -5.32 18.77 -1.66
C ILE A 227 -5.47 18.08 -0.29
N GLU A 228 -6.71 17.85 0.14
CA GLU A 228 -7.03 17.37 1.49
C GLU A 228 -6.23 16.13 1.92
N PRO A 229 -6.07 15.06 1.09
CA PRO A 229 -5.29 13.90 1.48
C PRO A 229 -3.82 14.20 1.79
N VAL A 230 -3.22 15.19 1.11
CA VAL A 230 -1.83 15.63 1.35
C VAL A 230 -1.75 16.36 2.69
N ALA A 231 -2.65 17.32 2.93
CA ALA A 231 -2.70 18.04 4.19
C ALA A 231 -2.92 17.09 5.37
N ARG A 232 -3.88 16.16 5.23
CA ARG A 232 -4.18 15.12 6.22
C ARG A 232 -2.96 14.25 6.54
N ALA A 233 -2.27 13.76 5.51
CA ALA A 233 -1.07 12.94 5.70
C ALA A 233 0.05 13.74 6.39
N ALA A 234 0.27 15.00 6.01
CA ALA A 234 1.27 15.85 6.64
C ALA A 234 0.96 16.11 8.12
N LEU A 235 -0.29 16.41 8.47
CA LEU A 235 -0.73 16.58 9.86
C LEU A 235 -0.52 15.31 10.69
N ARG A 236 -0.81 14.13 10.13
CA ARG A 236 -0.60 12.84 10.80
C ARG A 236 0.89 12.55 11.03
N VAL A 237 1.74 12.80 10.04
CA VAL A 237 3.20 12.65 10.19
C VAL A 237 3.72 13.64 11.22
N GLY A 238 3.27 14.89 11.20
CA GLY A 238 3.62 15.90 12.20
C GLY A 238 3.26 15.49 13.63
N ALA A 239 2.08 14.88 13.82
CA ALA A 239 1.66 14.32 15.09
C ALA A 239 2.51 13.13 15.54
N ALA A 240 2.83 12.20 14.62
CA ALA A 240 3.71 11.06 14.91
C ALA A 240 5.11 11.50 15.35
N LEU A 241 5.62 12.59 14.77
CA LEU A 241 6.90 13.21 15.14
C LEU A 241 6.81 14.17 16.34
N ARG A 242 5.60 14.44 16.85
CA ARG A 242 5.31 15.38 17.95
C ARG A 242 5.88 16.79 17.72
N LEU A 243 5.78 17.30 16.49
CA LEU A 243 6.32 18.61 16.13
C LEU A 243 5.40 19.74 16.64
N PRO A 244 5.88 20.66 17.50
CA PRO A 244 5.04 21.70 18.09
C PRO A 244 4.37 22.61 17.06
N ALA A 245 5.06 22.95 15.97
CA ALA A 245 4.47 23.78 14.92
C ALA A 245 3.33 23.07 14.19
N MET A 246 3.40 21.74 14.07
CA MET A 246 2.35 20.92 13.46
C MET A 246 1.13 20.80 14.37
N HIS A 247 1.32 20.72 15.70
CA HIS A 247 0.22 20.85 16.66
C HIS A 247 -0.50 22.19 16.49
N GLY A 248 0.25 23.30 16.52
CA GLY A 248 -0.32 24.63 16.33
C GLY A 248 -1.05 24.80 15.00
N GLN A 249 -0.54 24.18 13.93
CA GLN A 249 -1.22 24.16 12.62
C GLN A 249 -2.52 23.35 12.67
N ALA A 250 -2.51 22.15 13.24
CA ALA A 250 -3.69 21.32 13.41
C ALA A 250 -4.77 22.04 14.22
N THR A 251 -4.40 22.70 15.34
CA THR A 251 -5.34 23.50 16.16
C THR A 251 -5.96 24.65 15.37
N ARG A 252 -5.16 25.40 14.61
CA ARG A 252 -5.67 26.49 13.75
C ARG A 252 -6.66 25.98 12.71
N MET A 253 -6.33 24.88 12.04
CA MET A 253 -7.19 24.26 11.04
C MET A 253 -8.48 23.75 11.67
N ALA A 254 -8.39 23.00 12.77
CA ALA A 254 -9.54 22.46 13.50
C ALA A 254 -10.49 23.55 14.02
N THR A 255 -9.97 24.74 14.36
CA THR A 255 -10.81 25.87 14.81
C THR A 255 -11.56 26.52 13.64
N ARG A 256 -10.99 26.49 12.43
CA ARG A 256 -11.57 27.09 11.23
C ARG A 256 -12.54 26.16 10.52
N ASP A 257 -12.14 24.90 10.36
CA ASP A 257 -12.89 23.85 9.68
C ASP A 257 -12.54 22.50 10.34
N PRO A 258 -13.32 22.08 11.35
CA PRO A 258 -13.04 20.88 12.14
C PRO A 258 -12.97 19.58 11.31
N GLY A 259 -13.75 19.52 10.22
CA GLY A 259 -13.86 18.35 9.35
C GLY A 259 -12.78 18.27 8.28
N TRP A 260 -12.10 19.37 7.98
CA TRP A 260 -11.07 19.39 6.96
C TRP A 260 -9.81 18.63 7.39
N ALA A 261 -9.35 17.70 6.55
CA ALA A 261 -8.07 17.02 6.67
C ALA A 261 -7.84 16.29 8.01
N ASP A 262 -8.92 15.87 8.69
CA ASP A 262 -8.89 15.28 10.04
C ASP A 262 -8.12 16.13 11.06
N ALA A 263 -8.18 17.46 10.95
CA ALA A 263 -7.38 18.37 11.77
C ALA A 263 -7.61 18.19 13.29
N LEU A 264 -8.86 17.98 13.72
CA LEU A 264 -9.20 17.67 15.11
C LEU A 264 -8.51 16.40 15.63
N LEU A 265 -8.52 15.34 14.81
CA LEU A 265 -7.88 14.08 15.15
C LEU A 265 -6.35 14.24 15.22
N ALA A 266 -5.76 14.94 14.24
CA ALA A 266 -4.33 15.19 14.23
C ALA A 266 -3.86 16.03 15.41
N MET A 267 -4.63 17.04 15.82
CA MET A 267 -4.39 17.78 17.06
C MET A 267 -4.39 16.84 18.27
N ALA A 268 -5.45 16.05 18.45
CA ALA A 268 -5.57 15.10 19.56
C ALA A 268 -4.43 14.07 19.63
N MET A 269 -3.92 13.60 18.50
CA MET A 269 -2.78 12.66 18.45
C MET A 269 -1.48 13.22 19.04
N HIS A 270 -1.33 14.55 19.15
CA HIS A 270 -0.18 15.13 19.85
C HIS A 270 -0.26 14.93 21.38
N GLY A 271 -1.45 14.66 21.92
CA GLY A 271 -1.64 14.32 23.33
C GLY A 271 -1.57 15.51 24.29
N HIS A 272 -1.83 16.74 23.84
CA HIS A 272 -1.77 17.93 24.70
C HIS A 272 -3.03 18.07 25.57
N PRO A 273 -2.90 18.09 26.92
CA PRO A 273 -4.08 18.19 27.80
C PRO A 273 -4.92 19.47 27.61
N GLY A 274 -4.29 20.55 27.13
CA GLY A 274 -4.97 21.81 26.84
C GLY A 274 -6.01 21.71 25.72
N ASP A 275 -5.89 20.74 24.83
CA ASP A 275 -6.81 20.53 23.70
C ASP A 275 -8.21 20.12 24.15
N ALA A 276 -8.36 19.64 25.40
CA ALA A 276 -9.63 19.27 26.00
C ALA A 276 -10.65 20.43 26.01
N VAL A 277 -10.18 21.68 26.14
CA VAL A 277 -11.05 22.86 26.15
C VAL A 277 -11.74 23.02 24.78
N LEU A 278 -10.97 22.90 23.70
CA LEU A 278 -11.51 22.99 22.34
C LEU A 278 -12.43 21.82 22.03
N LEU A 279 -12.02 20.59 22.39
CA LEU A 279 -12.84 19.40 22.16
C LEU A 279 -14.18 19.44 22.90
N ARG A 280 -14.20 19.91 24.16
CA ARG A 280 -15.45 20.09 24.92
C ARG A 280 -16.39 21.09 24.26
N ALA A 281 -15.85 22.17 23.69
CA ALA A 281 -16.67 23.13 22.95
C ALA A 281 -17.27 22.49 21.69
N MET A 282 -16.47 21.69 20.95
CA MET A 282 -16.89 21.06 19.70
C MET A 282 -17.88 19.89 19.91
N LEU A 283 -17.81 19.17 21.03
CA LEU A 283 -18.79 18.13 21.39
C LEU A 283 -20.23 18.65 21.52
N ARG A 284 -20.41 19.97 21.65
CA ARG A 284 -21.72 20.63 21.77
C ARG A 284 -22.26 21.19 20.45
N ASN A 285 -21.52 21.02 19.35
CA ASN A 285 -21.82 21.59 18.03
C ASN A 285 -22.15 20.49 16.99
N ALA A 286 -22.35 20.90 15.73
CA ALA A 286 -22.62 19.99 14.61
C ALA A 286 -21.52 18.93 14.41
N ASP A 287 -20.25 19.27 14.70
CA ASP A 287 -19.09 18.39 14.51
C ASP A 287 -18.84 17.41 15.68
N ARG A 288 -19.85 17.18 16.51
CA ARG A 288 -19.75 16.39 17.75
C ARG A 288 -19.16 15.00 17.58
N TRP A 289 -19.44 14.30 16.47
CA TRP A 289 -18.91 12.95 16.25
C TRP A 289 -17.42 12.94 15.90
N GLN A 290 -16.94 13.94 15.16
CA GLN A 290 -15.51 14.10 14.88
C GLN A 290 -14.77 14.48 16.17
N ALA A 291 -15.36 15.38 16.96
CA ALA A 291 -14.86 15.75 18.29
C ALA A 291 -14.85 14.56 19.25
N ALA A 292 -15.83 13.67 19.20
CA ALA A 292 -15.87 12.45 20.01
C ALA A 292 -14.74 11.48 19.66
N ARG A 293 -14.48 11.26 18.37
CA ARG A 293 -13.33 10.45 17.91
C ARG A 293 -12.00 11.07 18.37
N ALA A 294 -11.83 12.38 18.20
CA ALA A 294 -10.63 13.08 18.65
C ALA A 294 -10.46 13.05 20.19
N ALA A 295 -11.53 13.21 20.96
CA ALA A 295 -11.52 13.07 22.41
C ALA A 295 -11.13 11.66 22.86
N GLY A 296 -11.65 10.62 22.18
CA GLY A 296 -11.24 9.23 22.39
C GLY A 296 -9.76 9.01 22.15
N VAL A 297 -9.20 9.59 21.07
CA VAL A 297 -7.76 9.52 20.77
C VAL A 297 -6.91 10.29 21.77
N LEU A 298 -7.36 11.46 22.22
CA LEU A 298 -6.67 12.25 23.25
C LEU A 298 -6.63 11.50 24.59
N GLY A 299 -7.65 10.70 24.89
CA GLY A 299 -7.64 9.74 26.00
C GLY A 299 -7.67 10.36 27.40
N LEU A 300 -8.17 11.59 27.56
CA LEU A 300 -8.21 12.27 28.85
C LEU A 300 -9.47 11.90 29.66
N PRO A 301 -9.32 11.44 30.91
CA PRO A 301 -10.47 11.14 31.79
C PRO A 301 -11.43 12.32 31.98
N ALA A 302 -10.93 13.55 31.90
CA ALA A 302 -11.72 14.77 32.06
C ALA A 302 -12.77 15.01 30.96
N LEU A 303 -12.69 14.28 29.84
CA LEU A 303 -13.68 14.32 28.75
C LEU A 303 -14.70 13.19 28.83
N VAL A 304 -14.52 12.20 29.74
CA VAL A 304 -15.45 11.07 29.89
C VAL A 304 -16.88 11.52 30.19
N PRO A 305 -17.14 12.49 31.10
CA PRO A 305 -18.51 12.96 31.34
C PRO A 305 -19.16 13.57 30.09
N ASP A 306 -18.39 14.31 29.28
CA ASP A 306 -18.87 14.91 28.03
C ASP A 306 -19.20 13.81 26.99
N LEU A 307 -18.41 12.73 26.92
CA LEU A 307 -18.66 11.60 26.03
C LEU A 307 -19.84 10.73 26.46
N LEU A 308 -20.04 10.53 27.77
CA LEU A 308 -21.21 9.82 28.30
C LEU A 308 -22.50 10.61 28.02
N ALA A 309 -22.47 11.93 28.20
CA ALA A 309 -23.61 12.78 27.88
C ALA A 309 -24.00 12.70 26.39
N LEU A 310 -23.04 12.46 25.49
CA LEU A 310 -23.29 12.24 24.07
C LEU A 310 -23.94 10.87 23.79
N HIS A 311 -23.58 9.84 24.57
CA HIS A 311 -24.19 8.51 24.45
C HIS A 311 -25.66 8.51 24.87
N ASP A 312 -25.98 9.30 25.90
CA ASP A 312 -27.32 9.43 26.47
C ASP A 312 -28.20 10.44 25.71
N ASP A 313 -27.73 11.01 24.59
CA ASP A 313 -28.46 11.99 23.77
C ASP A 313 -29.63 11.31 23.02
N PRO A 314 -30.91 11.70 23.27
CA PRO A 314 -32.08 11.11 22.64
C PRO A 314 -32.21 11.38 21.12
N LEU A 315 -31.34 12.20 20.54
CA LEU A 315 -31.27 12.46 19.09
C LEU A 315 -30.38 11.45 18.33
N ARG A 316 -29.99 10.34 18.96
CA ARG A 316 -29.31 9.24 18.29
C ARG A 316 -30.28 8.58 17.29
N SER A 317 -30.23 8.98 16.02
CA SER A 317 -30.84 8.20 14.95
C SER A 317 -30.09 6.88 14.82
N ASP A 318 -30.79 5.75 14.80
CA ASP A 318 -30.21 4.40 14.69
C ASP A 318 -29.45 4.11 13.36
N GLU A 319 -29.22 5.13 12.52
CA GLU A 319 -28.57 5.02 11.20
C GLU A 319 -27.17 5.69 11.09
N GLU A 320 -26.60 6.23 12.17
CA GLU A 320 -25.23 6.84 12.18
C GLU A 320 -24.27 6.17 13.18
#